data_AF-A0ABD0RKJ5-F1
#
_entry.id   AF-A0ABD0RKJ5-F1
#
_cell.length_a   1.000
_cell.length_b   1.000
_cell.length_c   1.000
_cell.angle_alpha   90.00
_cell.angle_beta   90.00
_cell.angle_gamma   90.00
#
_symmetry.space_group_name_H-M   'P 1'
#
loop_
_entity.id
_entity.type
_entity.pdbx_description
1 polymer ?
#
loop_
_entity_poly.entity_id
_entity_poly.type
_entity_poly.pdbx_seq_one_letter_code
_entity_poly.pdbx_strand_id
1 'polypeptide(L)' 'MSLRTAVCVFSSPLRTVLQPCAASAKRPYAAVAQALSVLENELDTIRAAGTWKGERVITSKQGPHIYVDGSRG' A
#
# COMPACT_ATOMS: atom_id res chain seq x y z
N MET A 1 -17.27 -17.09 64.92
CA MET A 1 -17.69 -15.69 64.69
C MET A 1 -16.44 -14.82 64.67
N SER A 2 -15.94 -14.44 63.48
CA SER A 2 -14.76 -13.58 63.36
C SER A 2 -15.05 -12.45 62.39
N LEU A 3 -15.25 -11.26 62.95
CA LEU A 3 -15.43 -10.01 62.25
C LEU A 3 -14.05 -9.47 61.87
N ARG A 4 -13.74 -9.41 60.57
CA ARG A 4 -12.67 -8.54 60.06
C ARG A 4 -13.13 -7.82 58.80
N THR A 5 -13.55 -6.59 59.04
CA THR A 5 -13.82 -5.51 58.10
C THR A 5 -12.52 -5.01 57.49
N ALA A 6 -12.51 -4.79 56.17
CA ALA A 6 -11.91 -3.59 55.55
C ALA A 6 -12.34 -3.52 54.08
N VAL A 7 -13.32 -2.64 53.82
CA VAL A 7 -13.71 -2.19 52.50
C VAL A 7 -12.69 -1.14 52.06
N CYS A 8 -11.98 -1.38 50.96
CA CYS A 8 -11.23 -0.35 50.26
C CYS A 8 -12.10 0.18 49.11
N VAL A 9 -12.90 1.20 49.39
CA VAL A 9 -13.47 2.08 48.37
C VAL A 9 -12.62 3.34 48.35
N PHE A 10 -11.74 3.43 47.38
CA PHE A 10 -11.23 4.70 46.86
C PHE A 10 -11.17 4.55 45.33
N SER A 11 -12.28 4.82 44.66
CA SER A 11 -12.41 6.02 43.82
C SER A 11 -11.21 6.24 42.90
N SER A 12 -11.29 5.67 41.70
CA SER A 12 -10.60 6.20 40.53
C SER A 12 -11.62 6.41 39.43
N PRO A 13 -12.07 7.65 39.19
CA PRO A 13 -12.92 7.96 38.05
C PRO A 13 -12.07 7.92 36.78
N LEU A 14 -12.55 7.16 35.78
CA LEU A 14 -12.37 7.47 34.36
C LEU A 14 -10.95 7.84 33.91
N ARG A 15 -9.97 6.95 34.10
CA ARG A 15 -8.72 7.01 33.31
C ARG A 15 -8.85 6.16 32.05
N THR A 16 -9.89 6.46 31.27
CA THR A 16 -10.15 5.88 29.95
C THR A 16 -10.36 7.01 28.95
N VAL A 17 -9.38 7.89 28.83
CA VAL A 17 -9.28 8.75 27.66
C VAL A 17 -7.79 8.83 27.34
N LEU A 18 -7.43 8.41 26.12
CA LEU A 18 -6.08 8.29 25.59
C LEU A 18 -5.31 7.04 26.05
N GLN A 19 -5.90 5.87 25.87
CA GLN A 19 -5.09 4.75 25.37
C GLN A 19 -4.85 5.04 23.88
N PRO A 20 -3.62 5.34 23.43
CA PRO A 20 -3.33 5.22 22.01
C PRO A 20 -3.55 3.75 21.73
N CYS A 21 -4.68 3.42 21.13
CA CYS A 21 -4.84 2.13 20.51
C CYS A 21 -3.59 1.96 19.65
N ALA A 22 -2.89 0.84 19.79
CA ALA A 22 -1.79 0.47 18.91
C ALA A 22 -2.28 0.19 17.46
N ALA A 23 -3.30 0.92 17.02
CA ALA A 23 -3.86 0.96 15.68
C ALA A 23 -2.97 1.81 14.77
N SER A 24 -1.69 1.48 14.62
CA SER A 24 -0.96 1.98 13.45
C SER A 24 0.36 1.27 13.12
N ALA A 25 0.54 -0.02 13.43
CA ALA A 25 1.66 -0.79 12.85
C ALA A 25 1.30 -1.43 11.49
N LYS A 26 0.01 -1.55 11.16
CA LYS A 26 -0.49 -2.18 9.91
C LYS A 26 -0.88 -1.18 8.81
N ARG A 27 -0.86 0.12 9.12
CA ARG A 27 -1.28 1.20 8.22
C ARG A 27 -0.45 1.36 6.93
N PRO A 28 0.88 1.10 6.88
CA PRO A 28 1.62 1.32 5.63
C PRO A 28 1.15 0.39 4.51
N TYR A 29 0.85 -0.88 4.83
CA TYR A 29 0.42 -1.85 3.83
C TYR A 29 -0.96 -1.55 3.25
N ALA A 30 -1.89 -1.05 4.07
CA ALA A 30 -3.23 -0.68 3.59
C ALA A 30 -3.17 0.49 2.58
N ALA A 31 -2.34 1.50 2.86
CA ALA A 31 -2.15 2.63 1.95
C ALA A 31 -1.47 2.20 0.64
N VAL A 32 -0.46 1.33 0.72
CA VAL A 32 0.23 0.79 -0.47
C VAL A 32 -0.71 -0.07 -1.31
N ALA A 33 -1.50 -0.95 -0.70
CA ALA A 33 -2.48 -1.78 -1.41
C ALA A 33 -3.51 -0.92 -2.15
N GLN A 34 -3.98 0.16 -1.52
CA GLN A 34 -4.89 1.09 -2.15
C GLN A 34 -4.24 1.84 -3.32
N ALA A 35 -2.97 2.23 -3.21
CA ALA A 35 -2.26 2.87 -4.32
C ALA A 35 -2.05 1.92 -5.50
N LEU A 36 -1.72 0.64 -5.24
CA LEU A 36 -1.57 -0.37 -6.28
C LEU A 36 -2.89 -0.65 -7.00
N SER A 37 -4.01 -0.73 -6.27
CA SER A 37 -5.32 -0.95 -6.91
C SER A 37 -5.72 0.21 -7.81
N VAL A 38 -5.42 1.46 -7.43
CA VAL A 38 -5.62 2.63 -8.30
C VAL A 38 -4.73 2.53 -9.54
N LEU A 39 -3.45 2.24 -9.36
CA LEU A 39 -2.50 2.10 -10.46
C LEU A 39 -2.93 1.01 -11.46
N GLU A 40 -3.34 -0.17 -10.98
CA GLU A 40 -3.81 -1.28 -11.81
C GLU A 40 -5.01 -0.87 -12.68
N ASN A 41 -5.99 -0.18 -12.09
CA ASN A 41 -7.15 0.34 -12.81
C ASN A 41 -6.78 1.38 -13.89
N GLU A 42 -5.82 2.26 -13.59
CA GLU A 42 -5.32 3.23 -14.58
C GLU A 42 -4.59 2.53 -15.73
N LEU A 43 -3.77 1.52 -15.44
CA LEU A 43 -3.08 0.72 -16.46
C LEU A 43 -4.08 -0.11 -17.30
N ASP A 44 -5.13 -0.65 -16.70
CA ASP A 44 -6.23 -1.30 -17.42
C ASP A 44 -6.91 -0.33 -18.38
N THR A 45 -7.16 0.91 -17.92
CA THR A 45 -7.77 1.96 -18.74
C THR A 45 -6.88 2.32 -19.93
N ILE A 46 -5.56 2.44 -19.74
CA ILE A 46 -4.60 2.69 -20.81
C ILE A 46 -4.58 1.53 -21.83
N ARG A 47 -4.61 0.28 -21.35
CA ARG A 47 -4.70 -0.91 -22.21
C ARG A 47 -6.01 -0.94 -23.00
N ALA A 48 -7.14 -0.70 -22.36
CA ALA A 48 -8.47 -0.69 -22.98
C ALA A 48 -8.63 0.45 -24.00
N ALA A 49 -8.03 1.62 -23.73
CA ALA A 49 -8.02 2.75 -24.66
C ALA A 49 -7.13 2.53 -25.89
N GLY A 50 -6.34 1.44 -25.93
CA GLY A 50 -5.37 1.19 -27.00
C GLY A 50 -4.20 2.17 -27.00
N THR A 51 -3.99 2.92 -25.92
CA THR A 51 -2.90 3.89 -25.77
C THR A 51 -1.67 3.31 -25.07
N TRP A 52 -1.72 2.02 -24.73
CA TRP A 52 -0.58 1.28 -24.19
C TRP A 52 0.63 1.32 -25.14
N LYS A 53 1.76 1.79 -24.64
CA LYS A 53 3.03 1.83 -25.39
C LYS A 53 3.95 0.74 -24.87
N GLY A 54 4.07 -0.33 -25.64
CA GLY A 54 5.13 -1.32 -25.44
C GLY A 54 6.48 -0.77 -25.89
N GLU A 55 7.54 -1.16 -25.20
CA GLU A 55 8.91 -0.84 -25.62
C GLU A 55 9.31 -1.71 -26.82
N ARG A 56 10.16 -1.15 -27.70
CA ARG A 56 10.87 -1.91 -28.73
C ARG A 56 12.33 -1.97 -28.35
N VAL A 57 12.93 -3.15 -28.44
CA VAL A 57 14.34 -3.32 -28.09
C VAL A 57 15.21 -3.05 -29.31
N ILE A 58 16.05 -2.01 -29.25
CA ILE A 58 17.07 -1.74 -30.26
C ILE A 58 18.34 -2.50 -29.86
N THR A 59 18.78 -3.43 -30.70
CA THR A 59 19.93 -4.31 -30.42
C THR A 59 21.24 -3.80 -31.02
N SER A 60 21.18 -2.69 -31.77
CA SER A 60 22.33 -2.01 -32.35
C SER A 60 22.72 -0.74 -31.58
N LYS A 61 23.89 -0.18 -31.89
CA LYS A 61 24.21 1.21 -31.50
C LYS A 61 23.33 2.20 -32.26
N GLN A 62 23.22 3.42 -31.73
CA GLN A 62 22.55 4.52 -32.40
C GLN A 62 23.29 4.90 -33.70
N GLY A 63 22.56 5.01 -34.80
CA GLY A 63 23.12 5.38 -36.09
C GLY A 63 22.07 5.42 -37.20
N PRO A 64 22.49 5.68 -38.45
CA PRO A 64 21.59 5.71 -39.61
C PRO A 64 20.90 4.36 -39.88
N HIS A 65 21.54 3.28 -39.46
CA HIS A 65 21.00 1.93 -39.51
C HIS A 65 20.85 1.40 -38.09
N ILE A 66 19.66 0.89 -37.78
CA ILE A 66 19.36 0.26 -36.49
C ILE A 66 18.80 -1.14 -36.70
N TYR A 67 19.07 -2.01 -35.73
CA TYR A 67 18.44 -3.32 -35.64
C TYR A 67 17.44 -3.31 -34.48
N VAL A 68 16.19 -3.63 -34.79
CA VAL A 68 15.13 -3.76 -33.78
C VAL A 68 14.86 -5.24 -33.59
N ASP A 69 14.78 -5.68 -32.35
CA ASP A 69 14.45 -7.07 -32.02
C ASP A 69 13.12 -7.48 -32.69
N GLY A 70 13.11 -8.68 -33.27
CA GLY A 70 11.98 -9.20 -34.06
C GLY A 70 11.75 -8.56 -35.44
N SER A 71 12.56 -7.58 -35.88
CA SER A 71 12.51 -7.08 -37.27
C SER A 71 13.26 -8.02 -38.23
N ARG A 72 12.71 -8.27 -39.43
CA ARG A 72 13.32 -9.13 -40.46
C ARG A 72 14.03 -8.35 -41.58
N GLY A 73 14.43 -7.10 -41.30
CA GLY A 73 14.90 -6.14 -42.31
C GLY A 73 13.84 -5.12 -42.63
#